data_AF-A0A6A3V8F7-F1
#
_entry.id   AF-A0A6A3V8F7-F1
#
_cell.length_a   1.000
_cell.length_b   1.000
_cell.length_c   1.000
_cell.angle_alpha   90.00
_cell.angle_beta   90.00
_cell.angle_gamma   90.00
#
_symmetry.space_group_name_H-M   'P 1'
#
loop_
_entity.id
_entity.type
_entity.pdbx_description
1 polymer ?
#
loop_
_entity_poly.entity_id
_entity_poly.type
_entity_poly.pdbx_seq_one_letter_code
_entity_poly.pdbx_strand_id
1 'polypeptide(L)'
;MADTLQRFYKTFIPDSEANDFRWVEMLAGRRDLPVRRDFQPVQPGDDPLDVTAIPGGMVVALENDSCFDVYGWTHTVALRSNRKEITLHKGDVFVYRGDLIFAPVTNDDTNNVYLHAYLDTPTSERLENHQPVIVPAVNDTARMDDPFCFVWDCKFRAADIIGVRRHLNRFHGFRFHHTSPPEE
;
A
#
# COMPACT_ATOMS: atom_id res chain seq x y z
N MET A 1 18.53 -17.90 8.92
CA MET A 1 18.19 -16.47 8.71
C MET A 1 18.49 -15.77 10.02
N ALA A 2 19.29 -14.70 10.03
CA ALA A 2 19.91 -14.19 11.26
C ALA A 2 18.87 -13.82 12.32
N ASP A 3 19.01 -14.34 13.55
CA ASP A 3 18.12 -14.12 14.71
C ASP A 3 17.77 -12.65 14.95
N THR A 4 18.65 -11.75 14.53
CA THR A 4 18.47 -10.30 14.55
C THR A 4 17.31 -9.83 13.67
N LEU A 5 17.20 -10.30 12.42
CA LEU A 5 16.11 -9.91 11.51
C LEU A 5 14.76 -10.44 12.02
N GLN A 6 14.76 -11.66 12.55
CA GLN A 6 13.59 -12.28 13.16
C GLN A 6 13.04 -11.45 14.32
N ARG A 7 13.93 -10.96 15.20
CA ARG A 7 13.54 -10.08 16.30
C ARG A 7 12.91 -8.77 15.82
N PHE A 8 13.39 -8.21 14.72
CA PHE A 8 12.85 -6.95 14.18
C PHE A 8 11.42 -7.11 13.69
N TYR A 9 11.15 -8.04 12.77
CA TYR A 9 9.80 -8.13 12.21
C TYR A 9 8.78 -8.68 13.22
N LYS A 10 9.19 -9.58 14.14
CA LYS A 10 8.32 -10.08 15.23
C LYS A 10 7.93 -9.00 16.24
N THR A 11 8.63 -7.86 16.26
CA THR A 11 8.23 -6.68 17.07
C THR A 11 6.97 -6.01 16.53
N PHE A 12 6.78 -6.03 15.21
CA PHE A 12 5.66 -5.36 14.54
C PHE A 12 4.51 -6.32 14.20
N ILE A 13 4.85 -7.58 13.88
CA ILE A 13 3.88 -8.64 13.60
C ILE A 13 4.25 -9.84 14.49
N PRO A 14 3.69 -9.91 15.72
CA PRO A 14 4.00 -10.98 16.67
C PRO A 14 3.75 -12.37 16.11
N ASP A 15 4.55 -13.34 16.55
CA ASP A 15 4.46 -14.76 16.21
C ASP A 15 4.52 -15.10 14.71
N SER A 16 4.88 -14.13 13.86
CA SER A 16 4.97 -14.33 12.42
C SER A 16 6.20 -15.14 12.00
N GLU A 17 6.07 -15.88 10.90
CA GLU A 17 7.16 -16.63 10.28
C GLU A 17 7.45 -16.06 8.89
N ALA A 18 8.72 -15.80 8.59
CA ALA A 18 9.11 -15.25 7.31
C ALA A 18 9.28 -16.36 6.28
N ASN A 19 8.52 -16.30 5.18
CA ASN A 19 8.48 -17.32 4.13
C ASN A 19 8.58 -16.69 2.73
N ASP A 20 8.79 -17.54 1.72
CA ASP A 20 8.81 -17.17 0.30
C ASP A 20 9.72 -15.99 -0.04
N PHE A 21 10.99 -16.09 0.36
CA PHE A 21 12.01 -15.11 0.00
C PHE A 21 12.16 -15.00 -1.51
N ARG A 22 11.91 -13.82 -2.05
CA ARG A 22 11.97 -13.52 -3.48
C ARG A 22 12.85 -12.30 -3.71
N TRP A 23 13.76 -12.44 -4.67
CA TRP A 23 14.52 -11.31 -5.19
C TRP A 23 13.63 -10.58 -6.17
N VAL A 24 13.46 -9.28 -5.97
CA VAL A 24 12.72 -8.42 -6.89
C VAL A 24 13.69 -7.43 -7.48
N GLU A 25 13.83 -7.49 -8.81
CA GLU A 25 14.64 -6.57 -9.59
C GLU A 25 13.72 -5.57 -10.30
N MET A 26 13.95 -4.30 -10.01
CA MET A 26 13.30 -3.15 -10.62
C MET A 26 14.29 -2.54 -11.60
N LEU A 27 14.10 -2.81 -12.89
CA LEU A 27 14.97 -2.30 -13.94
C LEU A 27 14.67 -0.82 -14.22
N ALA A 28 15.73 -0.04 -14.42
CA ALA A 28 15.67 1.36 -14.77
C ALA A 28 14.83 1.61 -16.02
N GLY A 29 14.05 2.68 -16.01
CA GLY A 29 13.21 3.10 -17.15
C GLY A 29 12.07 2.13 -17.50
N ARG A 30 11.76 1.13 -16.66
CA ARG A 30 10.52 0.36 -16.77
C ARG A 30 9.36 1.13 -16.18
N ARG A 31 8.13 0.73 -16.55
CA ARG A 31 6.94 1.25 -15.90
C ARG A 31 6.90 0.78 -14.46
N ASP A 32 6.46 1.67 -13.57
CA ASP A 32 6.16 1.33 -12.19
C ASP A 32 5.27 0.09 -12.10
N LEU A 33 5.52 -0.71 -11.07
CA LEU A 33 4.65 -1.83 -10.76
C LEU A 33 3.26 -1.30 -10.37
N PRO A 34 2.19 -2.05 -10.69
CA PRO A 34 0.84 -1.60 -10.40
C PRO A 34 0.64 -1.42 -8.90
N VAL A 35 -0.11 -0.38 -8.53
CA VAL A 35 -0.54 -0.15 -7.15
C VAL A 35 -1.31 -1.36 -6.66
N ARG A 36 -0.90 -1.90 -5.51
CA ARG A 36 -1.39 -3.18 -5.02
C ARG A 36 -1.34 -3.25 -3.50
N ARG A 37 -1.97 -4.30 -2.97
CA ARG A 37 -1.76 -4.80 -1.61
C ARG A 37 -1.56 -6.29 -1.70
N ASP A 38 -0.87 -6.89 -0.73
CA ASP A 38 -0.66 -8.33 -0.77
C ASP A 38 -1.97 -9.05 -0.38
N PHE A 39 -2.64 -8.62 0.69
CA PHE A 39 -3.82 -9.29 1.24
C PHE A 39 -5.04 -8.37 1.26
N GLN A 40 -6.23 -8.97 1.25
CA GLN A 40 -7.47 -8.23 1.50
C GLN A 40 -7.50 -7.73 2.95
N PRO A 41 -8.11 -6.57 3.22
CA PRO A 41 -8.31 -6.09 4.58
C PRO A 41 -9.24 -7.05 5.35
N VAL A 42 -9.18 -6.98 6.69
CA VAL A 42 -10.08 -7.72 7.58
C VAL A 42 -11.55 -7.43 7.25
N GLN A 43 -12.44 -8.37 7.58
CA GLN A 43 -13.86 -8.22 7.27
C GLN A 43 -14.52 -7.16 8.16
N PRO A 44 -15.64 -6.56 7.72
CA PRO A 44 -16.41 -5.67 8.57
C PRO A 44 -16.88 -6.38 9.85
N GLY A 45 -16.44 -5.88 11.01
CA GLY A 45 -16.75 -6.46 12.33
C GLY A 45 -15.53 -7.03 13.05
N ASP A 46 -14.46 -7.33 12.31
CA ASP A 46 -13.16 -7.69 12.88
C ASP A 46 -12.41 -6.45 13.38
N ASP A 47 -11.47 -6.63 14.31
CA ASP A 47 -10.63 -5.54 14.81
C ASP A 47 -9.65 -5.07 13.72
N PRO A 48 -9.79 -3.85 13.17
CA PRO A 48 -8.90 -3.34 12.15
C PRO A 48 -7.50 -3.00 12.67
N LEU A 49 -7.27 -3.03 13.98
CA LEU A 49 -5.98 -2.80 14.62
C LEU A 49 -5.27 -4.09 15.03
N ASP A 50 -5.92 -5.25 14.90
CA ASP A 50 -5.24 -6.53 15.05
C ASP A 50 -4.25 -6.71 13.89
N VAL A 51 -2.96 -6.58 14.19
CA VAL A 51 -1.87 -6.72 13.23
C VAL A 51 -1.59 -8.18 12.90
N THR A 52 -2.11 -9.13 13.68
CA THR A 52 -1.93 -10.57 13.48
C THR A 52 -3.02 -11.17 12.60
N ALA A 53 -4.18 -10.51 12.48
CA ALA A 53 -5.33 -10.98 11.72
C ALA A 53 -5.07 -11.15 10.21
N ILE A 54 -4.04 -10.50 9.67
CA ILE A 54 -3.66 -10.57 8.26
C ILE A 54 -2.15 -10.82 8.19
N PRO A 55 -1.66 -11.71 7.30
CA PRO A 55 -0.24 -11.84 7.04
C PRO A 55 0.36 -10.51 6.61
N GLY A 56 1.64 -10.33 6.92
CA GLY A 56 2.41 -9.16 6.53
C GLY A 56 3.34 -9.40 5.36
N GLY A 57 4.12 -8.37 5.08
CA GLY A 57 5.27 -8.46 4.20
C GLY A 57 6.47 -7.73 4.79
N MET A 58 7.64 -8.13 4.30
CA MET A 58 8.91 -7.50 4.60
C MET A 58 9.65 -7.25 3.30
N VAL A 59 10.20 -6.06 3.18
CA VAL A 59 11.19 -5.70 2.16
C VAL A 59 12.51 -5.39 2.85
N VAL A 60 13.61 -5.94 2.32
CA VAL A 60 14.97 -5.56 2.69
C VAL A 60 15.64 -4.94 1.48
N ALA A 61 16.01 -3.66 1.59
CA ALA A 61 16.69 -2.95 0.53
C ALA A 61 18.14 -3.44 0.39
N LEU A 62 18.54 -3.83 -0.83
CA LEU A 62 19.89 -4.33 -1.09
C LEU A 62 20.77 -3.28 -1.75
N GLU A 63 20.14 -2.22 -2.28
CA GLU A 63 20.73 -1.02 -2.85
C GLU A 63 20.16 0.22 -2.16
N ASN A 64 20.82 1.36 -2.34
CA ASN A 64 20.30 2.65 -1.87
C ASN A 64 19.13 3.12 -2.73
N ASP A 65 18.34 4.02 -2.17
CA ASP A 65 17.30 4.75 -2.90
C ASP A 65 16.23 3.83 -3.51
N SER A 66 15.91 2.74 -2.81
CA SER A 66 14.75 1.90 -3.12
C SER A 66 13.48 2.63 -2.65
N CYS A 67 12.63 3.05 -3.58
CA CYS A 67 11.46 3.88 -3.30
C CYS A 67 10.14 3.10 -3.41
N PHE A 68 9.21 3.42 -2.51
CA PHE A 68 7.85 2.87 -2.50
C PHE A 68 6.84 3.98 -2.25
N ASP A 69 5.86 4.11 -3.14
CA ASP A 69 4.67 4.93 -2.89
C ASP A 69 3.69 4.12 -2.03
N VAL A 70 3.25 4.67 -0.90
CA VAL A 70 2.23 4.07 -0.02
C VAL A 70 0.98 4.96 0.06
N TYR A 71 -0.19 4.34 0.19
CA TYR A 71 -1.49 5.01 0.11
C TYR A 71 -2.39 4.78 1.33
N GLY A 72 -1.86 4.14 2.37
CA GLY A 72 -2.57 3.76 3.60
C GLY A 72 -3.13 2.33 3.57
N TRP A 73 -3.68 1.90 4.71
CA TRP A 73 -4.31 0.58 4.91
C TRP A 73 -5.84 0.68 4.85
N THR A 74 -6.55 -0.44 4.67
CA THR A 74 -8.03 -0.56 4.68
C THR A 74 -8.83 0.20 3.61
N HIS A 75 -8.19 0.96 2.72
CA HIS A 75 -8.89 1.62 1.61
C HIS A 75 -9.23 0.63 0.50
N THR A 76 -10.28 0.91 -0.28
CA THR A 76 -10.61 0.15 -1.50
C THR A 76 -9.92 0.69 -2.74
N VAL A 77 -9.42 1.93 -2.68
CA VAL A 77 -8.81 2.68 -3.79
C VAL A 77 -7.60 3.46 -3.26
N ALA A 78 -6.54 3.53 -4.07
CA ALA A 78 -5.37 4.36 -3.82
C ALA A 78 -5.61 5.78 -4.34
N LEU A 79 -5.63 6.76 -3.44
CA LEU A 79 -5.81 8.17 -3.79
C LEU A 79 -4.46 8.87 -3.90
N ARG A 80 -4.24 9.66 -4.96
CA ARG A 80 -3.01 10.44 -5.12
C ARG A 80 -2.80 11.43 -3.98
N SER A 81 -3.86 11.99 -3.40
CA SER A 81 -3.76 12.85 -2.22
C SER A 81 -3.24 12.13 -0.96
N ASN A 82 -3.38 10.81 -0.89
CA ASN A 82 -2.89 10.00 0.24
C ASN A 82 -1.48 9.45 0.05
N ARG A 83 -0.87 9.70 -1.12
CA ARG A 83 0.43 9.17 -1.47
C ARG A 83 1.51 9.71 -0.55
N LYS A 84 2.28 8.81 0.05
CA LYS A 84 3.53 9.10 0.74
C LYS A 84 4.63 8.23 0.17
N GLU A 85 5.79 8.82 -0.06
CA GLU A 85 6.95 8.09 -0.51
C GLU A 85 7.75 7.59 0.69
N ILE A 86 8.25 6.36 0.60
CA ILE A 86 9.21 5.75 1.52
C ILE A 86 10.46 5.43 0.72
N THR A 87 11.59 6.01 1.13
CA THR A 87 12.91 5.72 0.56
C THR A 87 13.71 4.88 1.54
N LEU A 88 14.25 3.76 1.04
CA LEU A 88 15.06 2.83 1.82
C LEU A 88 16.51 2.89 1.32
N HIS A 89 17.46 3.00 2.26
CA HIS A 89 18.87 2.79 1.98
C HIS A 89 19.23 1.32 2.11
N LYS A 90 20.41 0.96 1.61
CA LYS A 90 20.91 -0.42 1.71
C LYS A 90 20.92 -0.91 3.15
N GLY A 91 20.25 -2.03 3.38
CA GLY A 91 20.09 -2.66 4.70
C GLY A 91 18.87 -2.21 5.49
N ASP A 92 18.15 -1.17 5.04
CA ASP A 92 16.89 -0.78 5.65
C ASP A 92 15.83 -1.86 5.40
N VAL A 93 14.94 -1.99 6.39
CA VAL A 93 13.87 -2.99 6.39
C VAL A 93 12.53 -2.27 6.47
N PHE A 94 11.68 -2.54 5.51
CA PHE A 94 10.30 -2.08 5.49
C PHE A 94 9.36 -3.25 5.82
N VAL A 95 8.80 -3.22 7.03
CA VAL A 95 7.81 -4.19 7.51
C VAL A 95 6.43 -3.57 7.42
N TYR A 96 5.47 -4.31 6.88
CA TYR A 96 4.10 -3.81 6.69
C TYR A 96 3.06 -4.92 6.88
N ARG A 97 1.84 -4.52 7.27
CA ARG A 97 0.68 -5.40 7.27
C ARG A 97 0.14 -5.58 5.86
N GLY A 98 -0.33 -6.79 5.52
CA GLY A 98 -0.64 -7.20 4.16
C GLY A 98 -1.69 -6.38 3.41
N ASP A 99 -2.55 -5.65 4.12
CA ASP A 99 -3.58 -4.78 3.56
C ASP A 99 -3.10 -3.34 3.27
N LEU A 100 -1.82 -3.05 3.52
CA LEU A 100 -1.19 -1.82 3.08
C LEU A 100 -1.21 -1.74 1.56
N ILE A 101 -1.64 -0.59 1.04
CA ILE A 101 -1.63 -0.31 -0.39
C ILE A 101 -0.32 0.40 -0.73
N PHE A 102 0.46 -0.17 -1.64
CA PHE A 102 1.75 0.35 -2.05
C PHE A 102 2.08 0.05 -3.52
N ALA A 103 3.07 0.76 -4.05
CA ALA A 103 3.67 0.53 -5.36
C ALA A 103 5.19 0.75 -5.28
N PRO A 104 6.01 -0.21 -5.72
CA PRO A 104 7.43 0.02 -5.96
C PRO A 104 7.62 1.09 -7.04
N VAL A 105 8.45 2.08 -6.76
CA VAL A 105 8.79 3.17 -7.68
C VAL A 105 10.05 2.81 -8.45
N THR A 106 10.00 2.97 -9.77
CA THR A 106 11.16 2.83 -10.65
C THR A 106 11.83 4.18 -10.86
N ASN A 107 13.16 4.19 -10.81
CA ASN A 107 13.96 5.33 -11.25
C ASN A 107 14.30 5.14 -12.74
N ASP A 108 14.47 6.25 -13.46
CA ASP A 108 14.86 6.20 -14.88
C ASP A 108 16.32 5.77 -15.06
N ASP A 109 17.17 6.01 -14.06
CA ASP A 109 18.63 5.92 -14.20
C ASP A 109 19.28 4.75 -13.42
N THR A 110 18.58 4.15 -12.45
CA THR A 110 19.16 3.12 -11.58
C THR A 110 18.28 1.89 -11.44
N ASN A 111 18.91 0.72 -11.55
CA ASN A 111 18.26 -0.54 -11.18
C ASN A 111 18.24 -0.65 -9.65
N ASN A 112 17.11 -1.08 -9.09
CA ASN A 112 16.98 -1.35 -7.67
C ASN A 112 16.66 -2.82 -7.46
N VAL A 113 17.36 -3.45 -6.51
CA VAL A 113 17.11 -4.83 -6.11
C VAL A 113 16.73 -4.84 -4.64
N TYR A 114 15.67 -5.56 -4.32
CA TYR A 114 15.27 -5.78 -2.93
C TYR A 114 14.83 -7.22 -2.70
N LEU A 115 14.97 -7.66 -1.46
CA LEU A 115 14.46 -8.95 -1.01
C LEU A 115 13.05 -8.74 -0.46
N HIS A 116 12.09 -9.51 -0.94
CA HIS A 116 10.72 -9.55 -0.43
C HIS A 116 10.46 -10.89 0.26
N ALA A 117 9.72 -10.87 1.37
CA ALA A 117 9.24 -12.06 2.05
C ALA A 117 7.84 -11.82 2.62
N TYR A 118 7.03 -12.87 2.68
CA TYR A 118 5.78 -12.84 3.42
C TYR A 118 6.02 -13.13 4.90
N LEU A 119 5.26 -12.47 5.76
CA LEU A 119 5.27 -12.68 7.20
C LEU A 119 3.95 -13.36 7.58
N ASP A 120 3.95 -14.69 7.57
CA ASP A 120 2.76 -15.51 7.81
C ASP A 120 2.40 -15.48 9.30
N THR A 121 1.13 -15.24 9.62
CA THR A 121 0.64 -15.19 11.00
C THR A 121 -0.04 -16.51 11.37
N PRO A 122 -0.03 -16.93 12.65
CA PRO A 122 -0.64 -18.20 13.07
C PRO A 122 -2.17 -18.26 12.85
N THR A 123 -2.81 -17.10 12.75
CA THR A 123 -4.27 -16.95 12.67
C THR A 123 -4.78 -16.86 11.23
N SER A 124 -3.90 -16.80 10.23
CA SER A 124 -4.28 -16.62 8.83
C SER A 124 -3.47 -17.54 7.92
N GLU A 125 -4.17 -18.39 7.16
CA GLU A 125 -3.53 -19.25 6.17
C GLU A 125 -3.30 -18.49 4.86
N ARG A 126 -2.03 -18.40 4.45
CA ARG A 126 -1.65 -17.91 3.13
C ARG A 126 -1.62 -19.07 2.13
N LEU A 127 -2.29 -18.90 1.00
CA LEU A 127 -2.24 -19.85 -0.11
C LEU A 127 -0.82 -19.95 -0.70
N GLU A 128 -0.38 -21.16 -1.07
CA GLU A 128 0.95 -21.39 -1.67
C GLU A 128 1.21 -20.51 -2.90
N ASN A 129 0.19 -20.31 -3.74
CA ASN A 129 0.25 -19.47 -4.94
C ASN A 129 -0.39 -18.09 -4.73
N HIS A 130 -0.20 -17.51 -3.54
CA HIS A 130 -0.73 -16.20 -3.22
C HIS A 130 -0.27 -15.13 -4.23
N GLN A 131 -1.22 -14.34 -4.73
CA GLN A 131 -0.99 -13.21 -5.61
C GLN A 131 -1.51 -11.93 -4.96
N PRO A 132 -0.80 -10.81 -5.14
CA PRO A 132 -1.25 -9.52 -4.65
C PRO A 132 -2.53 -9.08 -5.36
N VAL A 133 -3.32 -8.28 -4.67
CA VAL A 133 -4.54 -7.67 -5.17
C VAL A 133 -4.18 -6.31 -5.79
N ILE A 134 -4.44 -6.16 -7.09
CA ILE A 134 -4.31 -4.86 -7.77
C ILE A 134 -5.39 -3.91 -7.24
N VAL A 135 -4.96 -2.71 -6.84
CA VAL A 135 -5.84 -1.68 -6.29
C VAL A 135 -5.97 -0.55 -7.31
N PRO A 136 -7.19 -0.12 -7.65
CA PRO A 136 -7.39 1.03 -8.51
C PRO A 136 -6.71 2.27 -7.93
N ALA A 137 -5.97 3.01 -8.76
CA ALA A 137 -5.35 4.27 -8.40
C ALA A 137 -6.10 5.44 -9.03
N VAL A 138 -6.44 6.45 -8.24
CA VAL A 138 -7.18 7.64 -8.68
C VAL A 138 -6.40 8.91 -8.37
N ASN A 139 -6.23 9.75 -9.38
CA ASN A 139 -5.67 11.08 -9.24
C ASN A 139 -6.75 12.09 -8.83
N ASP A 140 -7.06 12.13 -7.54
CA ASP A 140 -8.04 13.04 -6.95
C ASP A 140 -7.49 14.46 -6.66
N THR A 141 -6.24 14.73 -7.02
CA THR A 141 -5.61 16.06 -6.92
C THR A 141 -5.61 16.80 -8.26
N ALA A 142 -5.90 16.12 -9.37
CA ALA A 142 -6.11 16.79 -10.65
C ALA A 142 -7.28 17.76 -10.52
N ARG A 143 -7.13 19.00 -11.00
CA ARG A 143 -8.26 19.93 -11.13
C ARG A 143 -9.30 19.27 -12.03
N MET A 144 -10.37 18.80 -11.40
CA MET A 144 -11.55 18.30 -12.08
C MET A 144 -12.51 19.49 -12.15
N ASP A 145 -12.62 20.09 -13.32
CA ASP A 145 -13.58 21.18 -13.57
C ASP A 145 -15.04 20.69 -13.42
N ASP A 146 -15.24 19.36 -13.40
CA ASP A 146 -16.53 18.70 -13.18
C ASP A 146 -16.50 17.90 -11.86
N PRO A 147 -17.22 18.33 -10.80
CA PRO A 147 -17.34 17.59 -9.54
C PRO A 147 -18.28 16.37 -9.68
N PHE A 148 -17.76 15.28 -10.24
CA PHE A 148 -18.46 13.99 -10.38
C PHE A 148 -17.84 12.86 -9.54
N CYS A 149 -18.65 11.87 -9.20
CA CYS A 149 -18.16 10.62 -8.60
C CYS A 149 -17.50 9.74 -9.67
N PHE A 150 -16.21 9.47 -9.54
CA PHE A 150 -15.43 8.70 -10.50
C PHE A 150 -15.49 7.17 -10.28
N VAL A 151 -16.30 6.71 -9.32
CA VAL A 151 -16.52 5.27 -9.11
C VAL A 151 -17.38 4.73 -10.26
N TRP A 152 -16.98 3.59 -10.80
CA TRP A 152 -17.66 2.95 -11.93
C TRP A 152 -19.17 2.81 -11.67
N ASP A 153 -19.97 3.19 -12.66
CA ASP A 153 -21.45 3.20 -12.63
C ASP A 153 -22.12 4.13 -11.60
N CYS A 154 -21.36 4.99 -10.91
CA CYS A 154 -21.95 6.02 -10.05
C CYS A 154 -22.23 7.30 -10.84
N LYS A 155 -23.50 7.73 -10.86
CA LYS A 155 -23.95 8.94 -11.60
C LYS A 155 -23.96 10.22 -10.73
N PHE A 156 -23.43 10.17 -9.52
CA PHE A 156 -23.49 11.28 -8.58
C PHE A 156 -22.63 12.47 -9.04
N ARG A 157 -23.18 13.68 -8.89
CA ARG A 157 -22.52 14.96 -9.13
C ARG A 157 -22.82 15.88 -7.94
N ALA A 158 -21.86 16.70 -7.54
CA ALA A 158 -22.05 17.69 -6.47
C ALA A 158 -21.86 19.12 -7.01
N ALA A 159 -22.18 20.13 -6.19
CA ALA A 159 -21.90 21.52 -6.51
C ALA A 159 -20.40 21.87 -6.36
N ASP A 160 -19.68 21.13 -5.52
CA ASP A 160 -18.26 21.33 -5.22
C ASP A 160 -17.54 20.00 -4.93
N ILE A 161 -16.22 20.06 -4.87
CA ILE A 161 -15.36 18.89 -4.58
C ILE A 161 -15.59 18.32 -3.18
N ILE A 162 -16.05 19.14 -2.22
CA ILE A 162 -16.33 18.71 -0.84
C ILE A 162 -17.54 17.77 -0.84
N GLY A 163 -18.58 18.08 -1.61
CA GLY A 163 -19.75 17.23 -1.80
C GLY A 163 -19.40 15.90 -2.45
N VAL A 164 -18.51 15.89 -3.45
CA VAL A 164 -17.99 14.66 -4.06
C VAL A 164 -17.23 13.81 -3.04
N ARG A 165 -16.31 14.41 -2.26
CA ARG A 165 -15.55 13.70 -1.21
C ARG A 165 -16.46 13.10 -0.14
N ARG A 166 -17.49 13.85 0.32
CA ARG A 166 -18.49 13.33 1.27
C ARG A 166 -19.26 12.14 0.71
N HIS A 167 -19.68 12.21 -0.56
CA HIS A 167 -20.37 11.11 -1.22
C HIS A 167 -19.46 9.88 -1.33
N LEU A 168 -18.22 10.04 -1.79
CA LEU A 168 -17.23 8.97 -1.91
C LEU A 168 -16.92 8.32 -0.56
N ASN A 169 -16.79 9.10 0.51
CA ASN A 169 -16.60 8.56 1.86
C ASN A 169 -17.80 7.73 2.33
N ARG A 170 -19.01 8.23 2.10
CA ARG A 170 -20.24 7.62 2.63
C ARG A 170 -20.70 6.38 1.86
N PHE A 171 -20.59 6.40 0.54
CA PHE A 171 -21.19 5.38 -0.33
C PHE A 171 -20.18 4.45 -0.98
N HIS A 172 -18.90 4.82 -1.00
CA HIS A 172 -17.87 4.06 -1.69
C HIS A 172 -16.66 3.70 -0.80
N GLY A 173 -16.70 4.06 0.48
CA GLY A 173 -15.67 3.69 1.45
C GLY A 173 -14.33 4.38 1.24
N PHE A 174 -14.30 5.51 0.54
CA PHE A 174 -13.10 6.31 0.39
C PHE A 174 -12.75 7.01 1.71
N ARG A 175 -11.46 7.33 1.89
CA ARG A 175 -11.00 8.19 2.99
C ARG A 175 -9.94 9.15 2.44
N PHE A 176 -10.34 10.39 2.26
CA PHE A 176 -9.42 11.47 1.85
C PHE A 176 -8.69 12.02 3.07
N HIS A 177 -7.39 12.28 2.95
CA HIS A 177 -6.70 13.12 3.93
C HIS A 177 -7.11 14.59 3.79
N HIS A 178 -7.11 15.33 4.90
CA HIS A 178 -7.27 16.78 4.87
C HIS A 178 -6.06 17.39 4.15
N THR A 179 -6.31 17.97 2.99
CA THR A 179 -5.37 18.93 2.39
C THR A 179 -5.55 20.26 3.10
N SER A 180 -4.49 20.81 3.70
CA SER A 180 -4.49 22.22 4.10
C SER A 180 -4.88 23.07 2.89
N PRO A 181 -5.71 24.11 3.06
CA PRO A 181 -5.96 25.04 1.96
C PRO A 181 -4.61 25.61 1.48
N PRO A 182 -4.45 25.85 0.16
CA PRO A 182 -3.26 26.53 -0.33
C PRO A 182 -3.15 27.88 0.38
N GLU A 183 -1.95 28.23 0.85
CA GLU A 183 -1.65 29.58 1.34
C GLU A 183 -1.88 30.55 0.18
N GLU A 184 -2.63 31.63 0.44
CA GLU A 184 -2.94 32.72 -0.50
C GLU A 184 -1.71 33.55 -0.88
#